data_AF-A3JF91-F1
#
_entry.id   AF-A3JF91-F1
#
_cell.length_a   1.000
_cell.length_b   1.000
_cell.length_c   1.000
_cell.angle_alpha   90.00
_cell.angle_beta   90.00
_cell.angle_gamma   90.00
#
_symmetry.space_group_name_H-M   'P 1'
#
loop_
_entity.id
_entity.type
_entity.pdbx_description
1 polymer ?
#
loop_
_entity_poly.entity_id
_entity_poly.type
_entity_poly.pdbx_seq_one_letter_code
_entity_poly.pdbx_strand_id
1 'polypeptide(L)'
;MKFEKYQEFFQWMTSGAAAASLVLFVFVPSVNGVSAGFKIFSACLFLFAMLTLVAATAIGKLIADSKKENAKAENIHSLVTTAGFTSFFIGLTTLAVNMSLWLSIPLMLGLVIALVAFGRAHDSLLP
;
A
#
# COMPACT_ATOMS: atom_id res chain seq x y z
N MET A 1 -19.71 -7.08 12.29
CA MET A 1 -19.82 -7.66 10.93
C MET A 1 -19.44 -6.70 9.80
N LYS A 2 -19.97 -5.46 9.68
CA LYS A 2 -19.49 -4.51 8.63
C LYS A 2 -17.99 -4.13 8.81
N PHE A 3 -17.56 -3.83 10.04
CA PHE A 3 -16.16 -3.44 10.34
C PHE A 3 -15.12 -4.54 10.07
N GLU A 4 -15.43 -5.81 10.34
CA GLU A 4 -14.51 -6.95 10.14
C GLU A 4 -14.13 -7.12 8.67
N LYS A 5 -15.09 -7.06 7.74
CA LYS A 5 -14.81 -7.24 6.30
C LYS A 5 -13.94 -6.12 5.73
N TYR A 6 -14.11 -4.88 6.22
CA TYR A 6 -13.23 -3.78 5.85
C TYR A 6 -11.83 -3.98 6.41
N GLN A 7 -11.70 -4.42 7.67
CA GLN A 7 -10.39 -4.70 8.26
C GLN A 7 -9.63 -5.80 7.53
N GLU A 8 -10.29 -6.90 7.15
CA GLU A 8 -9.66 -7.98 6.37
C GLU A 8 -9.18 -7.48 5.00
N PHE A 9 -9.98 -6.67 4.32
CA PHE A 9 -9.57 -6.06 3.05
C PHE A 9 -8.36 -5.12 3.22
N PHE A 10 -8.37 -4.27 4.25
CA PHE A 10 -7.24 -3.38 4.53
C PHE A 10 -5.98 -4.16 4.88
N GLN A 11 -6.06 -5.21 5.70
CA GLN A 11 -4.93 -6.09 6.00
C GLN A 11 -4.39 -6.79 4.75
N TRP A 12 -5.28 -7.26 3.87
CA TRP A 12 -4.88 -7.84 2.60
C TRP A 12 -4.18 -6.82 1.70
N MET A 13 -4.71 -5.60 1.58
CA MET A 13 -4.07 -4.54 0.81
C MET A 13 -2.71 -4.13 1.40
N THR A 14 -2.60 -3.90 2.72
CA THR A 14 -1.35 -3.46 3.35
C THR A 14 -0.28 -4.55 3.27
N SER A 15 -0.64 -5.82 3.47
CA SER A 15 0.29 -6.94 3.31
C SER A 15 0.74 -7.13 1.85
N GLY A 16 -0.18 -7.03 0.89
CA GLY A 16 0.14 -7.10 -0.54
C GLY A 16 1.06 -5.95 -0.98
N ALA A 17 0.77 -4.72 -0.55
CA ALA A 17 1.60 -3.56 -0.84
C ALA A 17 2.96 -3.62 -0.13
N ALA A 18 3.05 -4.17 1.09
CA ALA A 18 4.32 -4.41 1.76
C ALA A 18 5.18 -5.44 1.01
N ALA A 19 4.59 -6.55 0.54
CA ALA A 19 5.28 -7.54 -0.26
C ALA A 19 5.77 -6.96 -1.61
N ALA A 20 4.91 -6.19 -2.29
CA ALA A 20 5.30 -5.49 -3.51
C ALA A 20 6.44 -4.48 -3.25
N SER A 21 6.41 -3.76 -2.13
CA SER A 21 7.48 -2.84 -1.73
C SER A 21 8.81 -3.57 -1.53
N LEU A 22 8.79 -4.74 -0.88
CA LEU A 22 9.98 -5.58 -0.71
C LEU A 22 10.56 -6.04 -2.05
N VAL A 23 9.71 -6.54 -2.94
CA VAL A 23 10.11 -6.96 -4.29
C VAL A 23 10.74 -5.78 -5.04
N LEU A 24 10.08 -4.63 -5.08
CA LEU A 24 10.60 -3.44 -5.74
C LEU A 24 11.91 -2.98 -5.11
N PHE A 25 12.03 -2.96 -3.79
CA PHE A 25 13.28 -2.64 -3.10
C PHE A 25 14.45 -3.53 -3.56
N VAL A 26 14.22 -4.83 -3.71
CA VAL A 26 15.24 -5.80 -4.17
C VAL A 26 15.59 -5.62 -5.65
N PHE A 27 14.60 -5.31 -6.51
CA PHE A 27 14.79 -5.25 -7.96
C PHE A 27 15.20 -3.87 -8.49
N VAL A 28 14.89 -2.77 -7.80
CA VAL A 28 15.23 -1.40 -8.20
C VAL A 28 16.71 -1.20 -8.55
N PRO A 29 17.69 -1.74 -7.79
CA PRO A 29 19.10 -1.63 -8.15
C PRO A 29 19.41 -2.18 -9.54
N SER A 30 18.72 -3.25 -9.93
CA SER A 30 18.92 -3.99 -11.19
C SER A 30 18.25 -3.35 -12.42
N VAL A 31 17.48 -2.28 -12.22
CA VAL A 31 16.80 -1.58 -13.31
C VAL A 31 17.80 -0.81 -14.15
N ASN A 32 17.91 -1.09 -15.45
CA ASN A 32 18.78 -0.33 -16.35
C ASN A 32 18.11 0.97 -16.81
N GLY A 33 18.91 1.99 -17.15
CA GLY A 33 18.42 3.26 -17.71
C GLY A 33 17.92 4.30 -16.69
N VAL A 34 17.92 3.99 -15.39
CA VAL A 34 17.57 4.93 -14.32
C VAL A 34 18.83 5.40 -13.59
N SER A 35 18.90 6.69 -13.25
CA SER A 35 20.04 7.25 -12.51
C SER A 35 20.20 6.62 -11.12
N ALA A 36 21.43 6.50 -10.64
CA ALA A 36 21.72 5.93 -9.32
C ALA A 36 20.99 6.68 -8.18
N GLY A 37 20.88 8.00 -8.29
CA GLY A 37 20.15 8.81 -7.31
C GLY A 37 18.67 8.45 -7.22
N PHE A 38 17.97 8.33 -8.36
CA PHE A 38 16.55 7.95 -8.37
C PHE A 38 16.31 6.52 -7.91
N LYS A 39 17.25 5.59 -8.20
CA LYS A 39 17.20 4.23 -7.66
C LYS A 39 17.27 4.21 -6.14
N ILE A 40 18.26 4.88 -5.56
CA ILE A 40 18.44 4.93 -4.11
C ILE A 40 17.23 5.59 -3.45
N PHE A 41 16.78 6.73 -3.98
CA PHE A 41 15.61 7.42 -3.44
C PHE A 41 14.34 6.55 -3.47
N SER A 42 14.07 5.88 -4.60
CA SER A 42 12.92 4.98 -4.72
C SER A 42 13.04 3.78 -3.79
N ALA A 43 14.24 3.19 -3.67
CA ALA A 43 14.50 2.09 -2.73
C ALA A 43 14.25 2.50 -1.27
N CYS A 44 14.70 3.70 -0.85
CA CYS A 44 14.41 4.22 0.49
C CYS A 44 12.90 4.38 0.73
N LEU A 45 12.16 4.87 -0.26
CA LEU A 45 10.71 5.00 -0.18
C LEU A 45 10.01 3.64 -0.08
N PHE A 46 10.45 2.63 -0.84
CA PHE A 46 9.93 1.27 -0.74
C PHE A 46 10.26 0.61 0.60
N LEU A 47 11.47 0.83 1.13
CA LEU A 47 11.84 0.33 2.46
C LEU A 47 10.94 0.95 3.54
N PHE A 48 10.73 2.27 3.49
CA PHE A 48 9.84 2.96 4.42
C PHE A 48 8.39 2.49 4.27
N ALA A 49 7.89 2.35 3.04
CA ALA A 49 6.56 1.83 2.75
C ALA A 49 6.38 0.40 3.30
N MET A 50 7.35 -0.48 3.09
CA MET A 50 7.31 -1.86 3.61
C MET A 50 7.17 -1.86 5.14
N LEU A 51 8.05 -1.15 5.85
CA LEU A 51 8.05 -1.14 7.33
C LEU A 51 6.74 -0.55 7.89
N THR A 52 6.27 0.54 7.31
CA THR A 52 5.02 1.19 7.75
C THR A 52 3.79 0.35 7.42
N LEU A 53 3.71 -0.27 6.25
CA LEU A 53 2.57 -1.13 5.88
C LEU A 53 2.53 -2.43 6.68
N VAL A 54 3.68 -3.01 7.04
CA VAL A 54 3.76 -4.14 7.99
C VAL A 54 3.26 -3.70 9.37
N ALA A 55 3.70 -2.53 9.86
CA ALA A 55 3.22 -1.98 11.12
C ALA A 55 1.71 -1.71 11.09
N ALA A 56 1.17 -1.15 10.00
CA ALA A 56 -0.26 -0.95 9.81
C ALA A 56 -1.02 -2.28 9.89
N THR A 57 -0.53 -3.32 9.21
CA THR A 57 -1.14 -4.65 9.25
C THR A 57 -1.18 -5.22 10.68
N ALA A 58 -0.08 -5.09 11.42
CA ALA A 58 0.01 -5.53 12.81
C ALA A 58 -0.96 -4.75 13.73
N ILE A 59 -1.02 -3.43 13.59
CA ILE A 59 -1.95 -2.57 14.35
C ILE A 59 -3.40 -2.92 14.00
N GLY A 60 -3.71 -3.12 12.72
CA GLY A 60 -5.05 -3.50 12.26
C GLY A 60 -5.50 -4.83 12.87
N LYS A 61 -4.58 -5.80 12.99
CA LYS A 61 -4.85 -7.08 13.66
C LYS A 61 -5.10 -6.91 15.16
N LEU A 62 -4.29 -6.10 15.85
CA LEU A 62 -4.48 -5.80 17.27
C LEU A 62 -5.82 -5.11 17.55
N ILE A 63 -6.27 -4.22 16.67
CA ILE A 63 -7.59 -3.57 16.80
C ILE A 63 -8.70 -4.63 16.68
N ALA A 64 -8.64 -5.49 15.67
CA ALA A 64 -9.61 -6.57 15.46
C ALA A 64 -9.67 -7.54 16.65
N ASP A 65 -8.52 -7.95 17.19
CA ASP A 65 -8.42 -8.89 18.31
C ASP A 65 -8.93 -8.27 19.63
N SER A 66 -8.79 -6.95 19.82
CA SER A 66 -9.17 -6.30 21.08
C SER A 66 -10.68 -6.18 21.29
N LYS A 67 -11.50 -6.29 20.23
CA LYS A 67 -12.97 -6.09 20.21
C LYS A 67 -13.47 -4.82 20.94
N LYS A 68 -12.59 -3.86 21.21
CA LYS A 68 -12.89 -2.57 21.83
C LYS A 68 -12.62 -1.48 20.80
N GLU A 69 -13.63 -0.65 20.55
CA GLU A 69 -13.45 0.56 19.76
C GLU A 69 -12.43 1.45 20.47
N ASN A 70 -11.32 1.71 19.79
CA ASN A 70 -10.26 2.57 20.29
C ASN A 70 -9.88 3.56 19.20
N ALA A 71 -10.56 4.70 19.20
CA ALA A 71 -10.37 5.78 18.23
C ALA A 71 -8.89 6.23 18.12
N LYS A 72 -8.10 6.08 19.19
CA LYS A 72 -6.67 6.42 19.17
C LYS A 72 -5.86 5.42 18.34
N ALA A 73 -6.13 4.13 18.50
CA ALA A 73 -5.50 3.07 17.72
C ALA A 73 -5.91 3.13 16.25
N GLU A 74 -7.17 3.43 15.96
CA GLU A 74 -7.68 3.61 14.60
C GLU A 74 -7.04 4.82 13.90
N ASN A 75 -6.89 5.95 14.60
CA ASN A 75 -6.18 7.11 14.06
C ASN A 75 -4.71 6.80 13.75
N ILE A 76 -4.01 6.08 14.63
CA ILE A 76 -2.63 5.65 14.38
C ILE A 76 -2.58 4.69 13.19
N HIS A 77 -3.49 3.71 13.13
CA HIS A 77 -3.60 2.79 12.00
C HIS A 77 -3.79 3.54 10.68
N SER A 78 -4.73 4.47 10.63
CA SER A 78 -5.00 5.29 9.45
C SER A 78 -3.80 6.13 9.03
N LEU A 79 -3.11 6.76 9.99
CA LEU A 79 -1.93 7.58 9.74
C LEU A 79 -0.78 6.74 9.17
N VAL A 80 -0.48 5.59 9.80
CA VAL A 80 0.60 4.69 9.38
C VAL A 80 0.28 4.07 8.01
N THR A 81 -0.97 3.69 7.77
CA THR A 81 -1.45 3.18 6.48
C THR A 81 -1.28 4.23 5.39
N THR A 82 -1.72 5.46 5.65
CA THR A 82 -1.62 6.58 4.70
C THR A 82 -0.17 6.91 4.39
N ALA A 83 0.70 6.97 5.40
CA ALA A 83 2.13 7.19 5.21
C ALA A 83 2.76 6.08 4.34
N GLY A 84 2.44 4.82 4.61
CA GLY A 84 2.96 3.68 3.86
C GLY A 84 2.53 3.67 2.39
N PHE A 85 1.24 3.85 2.11
CA PHE A 85 0.75 3.95 0.74
C PHE A 85 1.31 5.18 0.01
N THR A 86 1.42 6.33 0.69
CA THR A 86 1.98 7.55 0.09
C THR A 86 3.43 7.31 -0.32
N SER A 87 4.26 6.75 0.57
CA SER A 87 5.65 6.42 0.23
C SER A 87 5.75 5.38 -0.88
N PHE A 88 4.88 4.37 -0.89
CA PHE A 88 4.82 3.38 -1.97
C PHE A 88 4.53 4.03 -3.32
N PHE A 89 3.48 4.86 -3.41
CA PHE A 89 3.10 5.52 -4.66
C PHE A 89 4.13 6.55 -5.13
N ILE A 90 4.75 7.30 -4.22
CA ILE A 90 5.82 8.24 -4.59
C ILE A 90 7.03 7.47 -5.13
N GLY A 91 7.46 6.39 -4.46
CA GLY A 91 8.57 5.57 -4.91
C GLY A 91 8.30 4.94 -6.27
N LEU A 92 7.10 4.41 -6.46
CA LEU A 92 6.67 3.78 -7.69
C LEU A 92 6.52 4.76 -8.85
N THR A 93 5.95 5.93 -8.60
CA THR A 93 5.81 6.99 -9.61
C THR A 93 7.19 7.51 -10.02
N THR A 94 8.08 7.74 -9.05
CA THR A 94 9.44 8.19 -9.33
C THR A 94 10.18 7.17 -10.19
N LEU A 95 10.10 5.88 -9.86
CA LEU A 95 10.72 4.82 -10.65
C LEU A 95 10.10 4.71 -12.04
N ALA A 96 8.77 4.69 -12.14
CA ALA A 96 8.04 4.52 -13.40
C ALA A 96 8.29 5.67 -14.38
N VAL A 97 8.21 6.93 -13.93
CA VAL A 97 8.47 8.11 -14.77
C VAL A 97 9.91 8.11 -15.32
N ASN A 98 10.88 7.66 -14.51
CA ASN A 98 12.28 7.58 -14.92
C ASN A 98 12.60 6.36 -15.81
N MET A 99 11.75 5.34 -15.83
CA MET A 99 11.88 4.20 -16.75
C MET A 99 11.12 4.42 -18.06
N SER A 100 9.82 4.66 -17.97
CA SER A 100 8.92 4.93 -19.09
C SER A 100 7.58 5.42 -18.54
N LEU A 101 7.16 6.61 -18.97
CA LEU A 101 5.88 7.20 -18.58
C LEU A 101 4.68 6.28 -18.89
N TRP A 102 4.82 5.35 -19.84
CA TRP A 102 3.77 4.40 -20.21
C TRP A 102 3.51 3.32 -19.16
N LEU A 103 4.46 3.06 -18.25
CA LEU A 103 4.30 2.07 -17.16
C LEU A 103 3.39 2.58 -16.03
N SER A 104 3.26 3.90 -15.85
CA SER A 104 2.42 4.46 -14.78
C SER A 104 0.92 4.33 -15.08
N ILE A 105 0.54 4.32 -16.36
CA ILE A 105 -0.86 4.24 -16.81
C ILE A 105 -1.54 2.92 -16.39
N PRO A 106 -1.04 1.72 -16.74
CA PRO A 106 -1.69 0.46 -16.36
C PRO A 106 -1.68 0.25 -14.85
N LEU A 107 -0.69 0.80 -14.15
CA LEU A 107 -0.55 0.69 -12.70
C LEU A 107 -1.64 1.48 -11.97
N MET A 108 -1.88 2.72 -12.41
CA MET A 108 -2.98 3.54 -11.89
C MET A 108 -4.35 2.98 -12.25
N LEU A 109 -4.52 2.48 -13.49
CA LEU A 109 -5.76 1.85 -13.95
C LEU A 109 -6.10 0.60 -13.13
N GLY A 110 -5.12 -0.27 -12.86
CA GLY A 110 -5.32 -1.47 -12.05
C GLY A 110 -5.78 -1.14 -10.63
N LEU A 111 -5.19 -0.12 -10.00
CA LEU A 111 -5.60 0.34 -8.67
C LEU A 111 -7.05 0.86 -8.65
N VAL A 112 -7.41 1.69 -9.63
CA VAL A 112 -8.76 2.24 -9.76
C VAL A 112 -9.78 1.12 -9.97
N ILE A 113 -9.49 0.16 -10.84
CA ILE A 113 -10.36 -1.00 -11.08
C ILE A 113 -10.55 -1.81 -9.81
N ALA A 114 -9.47 -2.08 -9.05
CA ALA A 114 -9.56 -2.82 -7.80
C ALA A 114 -10.44 -2.11 -6.76
N LEU A 115 -10.29 -0.78 -6.61
CA LEU A 115 -11.09 0.02 -5.69
C LEU A 115 -12.57 0.09 -6.10
N VAL A 116 -12.85 0.28 -7.39
CA VAL A 116 -14.23 0.31 -7.91
C VAL A 116 -14.87 -1.07 -7.77
N ALA A 117 -14.16 -2.15 -8.09
CA ALA A 117 -14.66 -3.52 -7.94
C ALA A 117 -14.95 -3.84 -6.47
N PHE A 118 -14.07 -3.42 -5.55
CA PHE A 118 -14.31 -3.60 -4.11
C PHE A 118 -15.52 -2.80 -3.63
N GLY A 119 -15.65 -1.53 -4.02
CA GLY A 119 -16.80 -0.70 -3.67
C GLY A 119 -18.11 -1.31 -4.17
N ARG A 120 -18.15 -1.74 -5.45
CA ARG A 120 -19.32 -2.40 -6.04
C ARG A 120 -19.65 -3.73 -5.37
N ALA A 121 -18.64 -4.55 -5.07
CA ALA A 121 -18.84 -5.81 -4.35
C ALA A 121 -19.38 -5.58 -2.94
N HIS A 122 -18.86 -4.57 -2.24
CA HIS A 122 -19.34 -4.20 -0.91
C HIS A 122 -20.79 -3.73 -0.94
N ASP A 123 -21.15 -2.82 -1.84
CA ASP A 123 -22.52 -2.31 -1.98
C ASP A 123 -23.51 -3.44 -2.33
N SER A 124 -23.08 -4.42 -3.13
CA SER A 124 -23.91 -5.59 -3.47
C SER A 124 -24.10 -6.61 -2.34
N LEU A 125 -23.24 -6.58 -1.33
CA LEU A 125 -23.27 -7.46 -0.16
C LEU A 125 -23.92 -6.82 1.06
N LEU A 126 -24.29 -5.54 0.97
CA LEU A 126 -25.13 -4.85 1.94
C LEU A 126 -26.61 -5.13 1.61
N PRO A 127 -27.43 -5.56 2.59
CA PRO A 127 -28.87 -5.73 2.38
C PRO A 127 -29.58 -4.41 2.10
#